data_AF-A0AAU6DWG7-F1
#
_entry.id   AF-A0AAU6DWG7-F1
#
_cell.length_a   1.000
_cell.length_b   1.000
_cell.length_c   1.000
_cell.angle_alpha   90.00
_cell.angle_beta   90.00
_cell.angle_gamma   90.00
#
_symmetry.space_group_name_H-M   'P 1'
#
loop_
_entity.id
_entity.type
_entity.pdbx_description
1 polymer ?
#
loop_
_entity_poly.entity_id
_entity_poly.type
_entity_poly.pdbx_seq_one_letter_code
_entity_poly.pdbx_strand_id
1 'polypeptide(L)' 'MRQDWEPEDLIEVWTLLEDDMKRVRNKSGATRLGFALLLKFFEVEARLPESAQEVPTAAVEYVAT' A
#
# COMPACT_ATOMS: atom_id res chain seq x y z
N MET A 1 1.41 -11.10 5.23
CA MET A 1 0.25 -10.19 5.10
C MET A 1 -1.07 -10.94 5.03
N ARG A 2 -2.08 -10.47 5.79
CA ARG A 2 -3.47 -10.98 5.74
C ARG A 2 -4.05 -10.78 4.33
N GLN A 3 -4.84 -11.71 3.83
CA GLN A 3 -5.43 -11.64 2.48
C GLN A 3 -6.87 -11.09 2.50
N ASP A 4 -7.65 -11.44 3.52
CA ASP A 4 -8.97 -10.86 3.75
C ASP A 4 -8.84 -9.53 4.49
N TRP A 5 -9.52 -8.48 4.03
CA TRP A 5 -9.49 -7.17 4.65
C TRP A 5 -10.87 -6.59 4.82
N GLU A 6 -11.23 -6.27 6.06
CA GLU A 6 -12.39 -5.43 6.34
C GLU A 6 -12.08 -3.97 5.98
N PRO A 7 -13.09 -3.16 5.61
CA PRO A 7 -12.89 -1.76 5.25
C PRO A 7 -12.17 -0.94 6.32
N GLU A 8 -12.45 -1.20 7.60
CA GLU A 8 -11.83 -0.48 8.73
C GLU A 8 -10.33 -0.76 8.81
N ASP A 9 -9.92 -2.02 8.61
CA ASP A 9 -8.51 -2.40 8.59
C ASP A 9 -7.77 -1.81 7.37
N LEU A 10 -8.45 -1.67 6.23
CA LEU A 10 -7.89 -0.98 5.06
C LEU A 10 -7.63 0.48 5.35
N ILE A 11 -8.56 1.16 6.02
CA ILE A 11 -8.37 2.56 6.42
C ILE A 11 -7.20 2.68 7.38
N GLU A 12 -7.10 1.81 8.38
CA GLU A 12 -6.02 1.90 9.37
C GLU A 12 -4.64 1.65 8.75
N VAL A 13 -4.53 0.62 7.90
CA VAL A 13 -3.23 0.13 7.43
C VAL A 13 -2.82 0.72 6.10
N TRP A 14 -3.75 0.98 5.18
CA TRP A 14 -3.44 1.30 3.79
C TRP A 14 -3.73 2.75 3.40
N THR A 15 -4.31 3.55 4.31
CA THR A 15 -4.42 5.01 4.08
C THR A 15 -3.04 5.64 4.02
N LEU A 16 -2.80 6.40 2.94
CA LEU A 16 -1.61 7.23 2.82
C LEU A 16 -1.80 8.51 3.63
N LEU A 17 -1.05 8.63 4.73
CA LEU A 17 -1.05 9.83 5.55
C LEU A 17 -0.12 10.90 4.94
N GLU A 18 -0.12 12.10 5.51
CA GLU A 18 0.64 13.24 4.97
C GLU A 18 2.12 12.90 4.72
N ASP A 19 2.72 12.14 5.63
CA ASP A 19 4.12 11.75 5.55
C ASP A 19 4.39 10.66 4.47
N ASP A 20 3.40 9.82 4.17
CA ASP A 20 3.45 8.89 3.04
C ASP A 20 3.34 9.66 1.73
N MET A 21 2.43 10.63 1.69
CA MET A 21 2.21 11.52 0.55
C MET A 21 3.47 12.32 0.21
N LYS A 22 4.21 12.80 1.22
CA LYS A 22 5.52 13.44 1.04
C LYS A 22 6.55 12.51 0.40
N ARG A 23 6.53 11.21 0.73
CA ARG A 23 7.46 10.21 0.18
C ARG A 23 7.15 9.86 -1.28
N VAL A 24 5.87 9.84 -1.66
CA VAL A 24 5.44 9.48 -3.03
C VAL A 24 5.27 10.66 -3.97
N ARG A 25 5.43 11.91 -3.49
CA ARG A 25 5.15 13.15 -4.24
C ARG A 25 5.86 13.30 -5.59
N ASN A 26 6.99 12.62 -5.78
CA ASN A 26 7.80 12.70 -7.01
C ASN A 26 7.47 11.57 -8.00
N LYS A 27 6.45 10.75 -7.72
CA LYS A 27 5.98 9.65 -8.56
C LYS A 27 4.61 9.99 -9.14
N SER A 28 4.30 9.44 -10.31
CA SER A 28 3.02 9.66 -10.99
C SER A 28 2.47 8.37 -11.60
N GLY A 29 1.14 8.32 -11.78
CA GLY A 29 0.44 7.18 -12.38
C GLY A 29 0.79 5.84 -11.71
N ALA A 30 1.07 4.82 -12.53
CA ALA A 30 1.39 3.46 -12.07
C ALA A 30 2.62 3.41 -11.15
N THR A 31 3.61 4.28 -11.36
CA THR A 31 4.82 4.32 -10.50
C THR A 31 4.51 4.79 -9.08
N ARG A 32 3.50 5.68 -8.91
CA ARG A 32 3.05 6.13 -7.60
C ARG A 32 2.33 5.03 -6.85
N LEU A 33 1.40 4.33 -7.52
CA LEU A 33 0.64 3.23 -6.92
C LEU A 33 1.57 2.11 -6.45
N GLY A 34 2.47 1.64 -7.32
CA GLY A 34 3.41 0.58 -6.97
C GLY A 34 4.30 0.96 -5.78
N PHE A 35 4.83 2.20 -5.76
CA PHE A 35 5.65 2.66 -4.64
C PHE A 35 4.85 2.77 -3.33
N ALA A 36 3.63 3.29 -3.38
CA ALA A 36 2.75 3.41 -2.22
C ALA A 36 2.47 2.04 -1.60
N LEU A 37 2.15 1.04 -2.43
CA LEU A 37 1.90 -0.33 -1.96
C LEU A 37 3.15 -0.94 -1.31
N LEU A 38 4.33 -0.76 -1.90
CA LEU A 38 5.59 -1.24 -1.31
C LEU A 38 5.92 -0.55 0.01
N LEU A 39 5.66 0.76 0.12
CA LEU A 39 5.85 1.53 1.34
C LEU A 39 4.99 0.97 2.48
N LYS A 40 3.67 0.86 2.26
CA LYS A 40 2.74 0.37 3.29
C LYS A 40 3.00 -1.09 3.64
N PHE A 41 3.34 -1.94 2.67
CA PHE A 41 3.75 -3.32 2.94
C PHE A 41 4.98 -3.37 3.84
N PHE A 42 6.00 -2.54 3.56
CA PHE A 42 7.22 -2.51 4.36
C PHE A 42 6.98 -2.04 5.80
N GLU A 43 6.08 -1.08 6.00
CA GLU A 43 5.71 -0.62 7.35
C GLU A 43 5.11 -1.72 8.22
N VAL A 44 4.32 -2.61 7.62
CA VAL A 44 3.64 -3.70 8.33
C VAL A 44 4.55 -4.92 8.51
N GLU A 45 5.24 -5.33 7.46
CA GLU A 45 5.96 -6.61 7.41
C GLU A 45 7.47 -6.46 7.67
N ALA A 46 7.99 -5.23 7.76
CA ALA A 46 9.42 -4.91 7.89
C ALA A 46 10.31 -5.56 6.81
N ARG A 47 9.73 -5.88 5.65
CA ARG A 47 10.38 -6.45 4.47
C ARG A 47 9.60 -6.03 3.21
N LEU A 48 10.18 -6.28 2.04
CA LEU A 48 9.47 -6.13 0.77
C LEU A 48 8.79 -7.46 0.38
N PRO A 49 7.72 -7.42 -0.43
CA PRO A 49 7.12 -8.63 -0.98
C PRO A 49 8.10 -9.29 -1.96
N GLU A 50 8.18 -10.61 -1.94
CA GLU A 50 8.97 -11.40 -2.90
C GLU A 50 8.19 -11.62 -4.20
N SER A 51 6.86 -11.52 -4.15
CA SER A 51 5.98 -11.56 -5.31
C SER A 51 4.79 -10.61 -5.19
N ALA A 52 4.23 -10.19 -6.33
CA ALA A 52 3.05 -9.32 -6.36
C ALA A 52 1.81 -9.95 -5.69
N GLN A 53 1.76 -11.28 -5.58
CA GLN A 53 0.65 -12.02 -4.96
C GLN A 53 0.59 -11.83 -3.44
N GLU A 54 1.70 -11.41 -2.81
CA GLU A 54 1.72 -11.09 -1.39
C GLU A 54 1.03 -9.76 -1.07
N VAL A 55 0.84 -8.89 -2.07
CA VAL A 55 0.09 -7.65 -1.92
C VAL A 55 -1.40 -7.94 -2.10
N PRO A 56 -2.24 -7.73 -1.08
CA PRO A 56 -3.67 -8.05 -1.17
C PRO A 56 -4.37 -7.23 -2.26
N THR A 57 -5.20 -7.86 -3.09
CA THR A 57 -5.95 -7.17 -4.15
C THR A 57 -6.81 -6.03 -3.60
N ALA A 58 -7.46 -6.23 -2.45
CA ALA A 58 -8.26 -5.20 -1.78
C ALA A 58 -7.44 -3.94 -1.43
N ALA A 59 -6.17 -4.11 -1.04
CA ALA A 59 -5.27 -2.99 -0.79
C ALA A 59 -4.89 -2.25 -2.08
N VAL A 60 -4.67 -2.99 -3.17
CA VAL A 60 -4.40 -2.39 -4.49
C VAL A 60 -5.58 -1.53 -4.94
N GLU A 61 -6.80 -2.06 -4.84
CA GLU A 61 -8.02 -1.35 -5.20
C GLU A 61 -8.24 -0.11 -4.32
N TYR A 62 -8.04 -0.25 -3.00
CA TYR A 62 -8.19 0.85 -2.04
C TYR A 62 -7.18 1.99 -2.24
N VAL A 63 -5.92 1.68 -2.54
CA VAL A 63 -4.89 2.71 -2.75
C VAL A 63 -4.98 3.34 -4.15
N ALA A 64 -5.63 2.66 -5.10
CA ALA A 64 -5.83 3.16 -6.46
C ALA A 64 -6.97 4.18 -6.60
N THR A 65 -7.87 4.29 -5.63
CA THR A 65 -8.92 5.32 -5.57
C THR A 65 -8.38 6.70 -5.24
#